data_AF-A0A117RK70-F1
#
_entry.id   AF-A0A117RK70-F1
#
_cell.length_a   1.000
_cell.length_b   1.000
_cell.length_c   1.000
_cell.angle_alpha   90.00
_cell.angle_beta   90.00
_cell.angle_gamma   90.00
#
_symmetry.space_group_name_H-M   'P 1'
#
loop_
_entity.id
_entity.type
_entity.pdbx_description
1 polymer ?
#
loop_
_entity_poly.entity_id
_entity_poly.type
_entity_poly.pdbx_seq_one_letter_code
_entity_poly.pdbx_strand_id
1 'polypeptide(L)'
;MTAFTTVLASSYTKGPDAYLSGMDHRIDEALRPLTGAGWQRTDTWAATTCTAPDQLAGLTYSRRLPDSQAELHSDTHRWLLWGGKDGYHSRWYASFTSHTPIHLIAATTARLADPTPVLRYVPEVPSRNRGAAHITPVTPPVPTPLDVRRAAAARARTTIPRAVVRAPTAATASGPSAALPVRTFRRR
;
A
#
# COMPACT_ATOMS: atom_id res chain seq x y z
N MET A 1 -3.70 -3.78 0.15
CA MET A 1 -4.00 -4.36 1.48
C MET A 1 -3.82 -3.33 2.61
N THR A 2 -2.76 -2.50 2.61
CA THR A 2 -2.56 -1.46 3.65
C THR A 2 -3.73 -0.49 3.79
N ALA A 3 -4.33 -0.01 2.69
CA ALA A 3 -5.47 0.92 2.77
C ALA A 3 -6.65 0.34 3.55
N PHE A 4 -7.03 -0.91 3.26
CA PHE A 4 -8.09 -1.62 3.99
C PHE A 4 -7.77 -1.73 5.48
N THR A 5 -6.57 -2.22 5.84
CA THR A 5 -6.21 -2.42 7.25
C THR A 5 -6.05 -1.11 8.01
N THR A 6 -5.57 -0.04 7.36
CA THR A 6 -5.50 1.30 7.96
C THR A 6 -6.89 1.87 8.23
N VAL A 7 -7.83 1.74 7.29
CA VAL A 7 -9.21 2.20 7.51
C VAL A 7 -9.90 1.35 8.57
N LEU A 8 -9.74 0.03 8.53
CA LEU A 8 -10.28 -0.86 9.57
C LEU A 8 -9.74 -0.50 10.96
N ALA A 9 -8.43 -0.27 11.10
CA ALA A 9 -7.83 0.14 12.37
C ALA A 9 -8.36 1.49 12.86
N SER A 10 -8.57 2.45 11.95
CA SER A 10 -9.16 3.76 12.26
C SER A 10 -10.64 3.67 12.64
N SER A 11 -11.41 2.79 12.01
CA SER A 11 -12.81 2.55 12.38
C SER A 11 -12.90 1.82 13.73
N TYR A 12 -11.97 0.90 14.01
CA TYR A 12 -11.91 0.17 15.27
C TYR A 12 -11.74 1.10 16.48
N THR A 13 -10.88 2.13 16.37
CA THR A 13 -10.68 3.09 17.46
C THR A 13 -11.90 4.00 17.71
N LYS A 14 -12.82 4.09 16.76
CA LYS A 14 -14.05 4.90 16.86
C LYS A 14 -15.24 4.12 17.44
N GLY A 15 -15.08 2.81 17.68
CA GLY A 15 -16.10 1.96 18.30
C GLY A 15 -16.91 1.10 17.33
N PRO A 16 -17.77 0.20 17.85
CA PRO A 16 -18.47 -0.85 17.09
C PRO A 16 -19.30 -0.30 15.94
N ASP A 17 -20.02 0.79 16.15
CA ASP A 17 -20.81 1.39 15.08
C ASP A 17 -19.93 1.85 13.93
N ALA A 18 -18.69 2.31 14.14
CA ALA A 18 -17.87 2.80 13.05
C ALA A 18 -17.30 1.69 12.14
N TYR A 19 -17.04 0.48 12.67
CA TYR A 19 -16.49 -0.63 11.88
C TYR A 19 -17.50 -1.74 11.55
N LEU A 20 -18.65 -1.79 12.24
CA LEU A 20 -19.75 -2.71 11.93
C LEU A 20 -20.91 -2.01 11.19
N SER A 21 -21.03 -0.67 11.24
CA SER A 21 -22.02 0.05 10.42
C SER A 21 -21.53 0.26 8.98
N GLY A 22 -22.48 0.60 8.11
CA GLY A 22 -22.25 0.69 6.66
C GLY A 22 -22.72 -0.54 5.89
N MET A 23 -23.65 -1.32 6.46
CA MET A 23 -24.50 -2.24 5.69
C MET A 23 -25.55 -1.49 4.84
N ASP A 24 -25.58 -0.16 4.87
CA ASP A 24 -26.38 0.60 3.91
C ASP A 24 -25.72 0.42 2.53
N HIS A 25 -26.35 -0.39 1.67
CA HIS A 25 -25.79 -0.94 0.42
C HIS A 25 -25.66 0.13 -0.68
N ARG A 26 -25.02 1.25 -0.38
CA ARG A 26 -24.71 2.30 -1.34
C ARG A 26 -23.49 1.88 -2.15
N ILE A 27 -23.71 0.94 -3.06
CA ILE A 27 -22.71 0.50 -4.03
C ILE A 27 -21.99 1.68 -4.69
N ASP A 28 -22.71 2.77 -4.96
CA ASP A 28 -22.14 3.96 -5.57
C ASP A 28 -20.99 4.56 -4.74
N GLU A 29 -20.98 4.42 -3.41
CA GLU A 29 -19.87 4.87 -2.58
C GLU A 29 -18.60 4.04 -2.83
N ALA A 30 -18.74 2.72 -2.94
CA ALA A 30 -17.63 1.83 -3.27
C ALA A 30 -17.14 2.01 -4.71
N LEU A 31 -18.04 2.33 -5.66
CA LEU A 31 -17.67 2.48 -7.07
C LEU A 31 -17.18 3.89 -7.43
N ARG A 32 -17.53 4.92 -6.64
CA ARG A 32 -17.17 6.33 -6.91
C ARG A 32 -15.68 6.55 -7.20
N PRO A 33 -14.72 5.93 -6.49
CA PRO A 33 -13.31 6.11 -6.82
C PRO A 33 -12.93 5.52 -8.19
N LEU A 34 -13.54 4.40 -8.58
CA LEU A 34 -13.28 3.75 -9.86
C LEU A 34 -13.84 4.61 -11.01
N THR A 35 -15.10 5.02 -10.92
CA THR A 35 -15.73 5.86 -11.94
C THR A 35 -15.07 7.23 -12.04
N GLY A 36 -14.66 7.81 -10.90
CA GLY A 36 -13.87 9.05 -10.87
C GLY A 36 -12.49 8.93 -11.53
N ALA A 37 -11.89 7.74 -11.55
CA ALA A 37 -10.65 7.43 -12.26
C ALA A 37 -10.86 6.98 -13.71
N GLY A 38 -12.07 7.12 -14.26
CA GLY A 38 -12.38 6.80 -15.66
C GLY A 38 -12.61 5.31 -15.94
N TRP A 39 -12.81 4.48 -14.92
CA TRP A 39 -13.19 3.08 -15.13
C TRP A 39 -14.57 2.99 -15.78
N GLN A 40 -14.72 2.08 -16.74
CA GLN A 40 -15.99 1.85 -17.43
C GLN A 40 -16.93 1.06 -16.52
N ARG A 41 -18.10 1.63 -16.22
CA ARG A 41 -19.15 0.96 -15.46
C ARG A 41 -20.23 0.44 -16.41
N THR A 42 -20.53 -0.85 -16.31
CA THR A 42 -21.63 -1.49 -17.03
C THR A 42 -22.59 -2.09 -16.02
N ASP A 43 -23.84 -1.68 -16.12
CA ASP A 43 -24.92 -2.15 -15.26
C ASP A 43 -25.79 -3.14 -16.03
N THR A 44 -25.95 -4.34 -15.47
CA THR A 44 -26.87 -5.36 -15.97
C THR A 44 -27.92 -5.67 -14.91
N TRP A 45 -28.94 -6.46 -15.27
CA TRP A 45 -29.94 -6.91 -14.30
C TRP A 45 -29.31 -7.79 -13.19
N ALA A 46 -28.27 -8.56 -13.51
CA ALA A 46 -27.65 -9.53 -12.60
C ALA A 46 -26.46 -8.95 -11.83
N ALA A 47 -25.70 -8.03 -12.43
CA ALA A 47 -24.45 -7.53 -11.86
C ALA A 47 -24.11 -6.11 -12.33
N THR A 48 -23.31 -5.43 -11.53
CA THR A 48 -22.62 -4.19 -11.91
C THR A 48 -21.14 -4.51 -12.08
N THR A 49 -20.57 -4.23 -13.24
CA THR A 49 -19.14 -4.41 -13.51
C THR A 49 -18.46 -3.06 -13.69
N CYS A 50 -17.24 -2.94 -13.18
CA CYS A 50 -16.35 -1.82 -13.41
C CYS A 50 -15.03 -2.36 -13.95
N THR A 51 -14.57 -1.86 -15.10
CA THR A 51 -13.32 -2.30 -15.73
C THR A 51 -12.38 -1.13 -15.93
N ALA A 52 -11.10 -1.34 -15.62
CA ALA A 52 -10.05 -0.35 -15.79
C ALA A 52 -9.90 0.02 -17.29
N PRO A 53 -9.47 1.26 -17.61
CA PRO A 53 -9.26 1.68 -19.00
C PRO A 53 -8.31 0.78 -19.79
N ASP A 54 -7.30 0.20 -19.13
CA ASP A 54 -6.33 -0.72 -19.70
C ASP A 54 -6.81 -2.18 -19.81
N GLN A 55 -8.02 -2.47 -19.32
CA GLN A 55 -8.62 -3.81 -19.26
C GLN A 55 -7.81 -4.83 -18.44
N LEU A 56 -6.92 -4.37 -17.56
CA LEU A 56 -6.07 -5.24 -16.74
C LEU A 56 -6.59 -5.43 -15.32
N ALA A 57 -7.63 -4.71 -14.92
CA ALA A 57 -8.28 -4.89 -13.63
C ALA A 57 -9.78 -4.67 -13.75
N GLY A 58 -10.52 -5.32 -12.87
CA GLY A 58 -11.96 -5.21 -12.83
C GLY A 58 -12.55 -5.50 -11.46
N LEU A 59 -13.80 -5.07 -11.31
CA LEU A 59 -14.65 -5.35 -10.17
C LEU A 59 -16.01 -5.79 -10.69
N THR A 60 -16.54 -6.86 -10.12
CA THR A 60 -17.90 -7.34 -10.32
C THR A 60 -18.64 -7.29 -8.99
N TYR A 61 -19.79 -6.65 -8.98
CA TYR A 61 -20.76 -6.70 -7.90
C TYR A 61 -21.98 -7.50 -8.37
N SER A 62 -22.26 -8.61 -7.67
CA SER A 62 -23.49 -9.36 -7.90
C SER A 62 -24.67 -8.59 -7.30
N ARG A 63 -25.72 -8.31 -8.09
CA ARG A 63 -26.95 -7.66 -7.59
C ARG A 63 -27.84 -8.65 -6.85
N ARG A 64 -27.84 -9.92 -7.27
CA ARG A 64 -28.49 -11.00 -6.52
C ARG A 64 -27.74 -11.21 -5.21
N LEU A 65 -28.44 -11.12 -4.09
CA LEU A 65 -27.86 -11.46 -2.79
C LEU A 65 -27.47 -12.94 -2.83
N PRO A 66 -26.18 -13.25 -2.66
CA PRO A 66 -25.76 -14.62 -2.43
C PRO A 66 -26.36 -15.14 -1.11
N ASP A 67 -26.54 -16.45 -1.03
CA ASP A 67 -26.79 -17.08 0.26
C ASP A 67 -25.55 -16.92 1.16
N SER A 68 -25.76 -16.56 2.43
CA SER A 68 -24.66 -16.26 3.36
C SER A 68 -23.70 -17.44 3.55
N GLN A 69 -24.22 -18.67 3.55
CA GLN A 69 -23.42 -19.88 3.67
C GLN A 69 -22.66 -20.14 2.36
N ALA A 70 -23.31 -19.88 1.22
CA ALA A 70 -22.65 -19.92 -0.08
C ALA A 70 -21.51 -18.90 -0.20
N GLU A 71 -21.61 -17.70 0.38
CA GLU A 71 -20.49 -16.72 0.34
C GLU A 71 -19.24 -17.18 1.09
N LEU A 72 -19.41 -17.98 2.14
CA LEU A 72 -18.30 -18.44 2.99
C LEU A 72 -17.67 -19.74 2.49
N HIS A 73 -18.44 -20.58 1.81
CA HIS A 73 -18.03 -21.95 1.47
C HIS A 73 -18.02 -22.26 -0.02
N SER A 74 -18.52 -21.37 -0.87
CA SER A 74 -18.52 -21.56 -2.32
C SER A 74 -17.78 -20.43 -3.03
N ASP A 75 -17.64 -20.54 -4.34
CA ASP A 75 -17.09 -19.47 -5.19
C ASP A 75 -18.11 -18.36 -5.50
N THR A 76 -19.13 -18.20 -4.66
CA THR A 76 -20.14 -17.16 -4.82
C THR A 76 -19.72 -15.93 -4.04
N HIS A 77 -19.47 -14.83 -4.72
CA HIS A 77 -19.00 -13.60 -4.10
C HIS A 77 -19.99 -12.45 -4.33
N ARG A 78 -20.26 -11.64 -3.30
CA ARG A 78 -21.01 -10.39 -3.49
C ARG A 78 -20.19 -9.39 -4.29
N TRP A 79 -18.92 -9.28 -3.95
CA TRP A 79 -17.93 -8.45 -4.63
C TRP A 79 -16.76 -9.32 -5.06
N LEU A 80 -16.36 -9.23 -6.33
CA LEU A 80 -15.18 -9.88 -6.85
C LEU A 80 -14.31 -8.85 -7.56
N LEU A 81 -13.11 -8.64 -7.05
CA LEU A 81 -12.08 -7.82 -7.67
C LEU A 81 -11.05 -8.74 -8.28
N TRP A 82 -10.49 -8.32 -9.40
CA TRP A 82 -9.44 -9.07 -10.07
C TRP A 82 -8.45 -8.12 -10.76
N GLY A 83 -7.26 -8.64 -11.01
CA GLY A 83 -6.28 -7.94 -11.85
C GLY A 83 -5.24 -8.85 -12.45
N GLY A 84 -4.75 -8.47 -13.61
CA GLY A 84 -3.99 -9.31 -14.53
C GLY A 84 -4.80 -9.67 -15.78
N LYS A 85 -4.08 -9.92 -16.87
CA LYS A 85 -4.64 -10.26 -18.18
C LYS A 85 -5.19 -11.69 -18.20
N ASP A 86 -6.32 -11.86 -18.89
CA ASP A 86 -6.93 -13.18 -19.12
C ASP A 86 -5.95 -14.18 -19.75
N GLY A 87 -6.10 -15.46 -19.40
CA GLY A 87 -5.29 -16.56 -19.95
C GLY A 87 -3.96 -16.81 -19.23
N TYR A 88 -3.60 -16.01 -18.22
CA TYR A 88 -2.47 -16.31 -17.35
C TYR A 88 -2.94 -16.78 -15.96
N HIS A 89 -2.30 -17.83 -15.42
CA HIS A 89 -2.45 -18.29 -14.02
C HIS A 89 -1.93 -17.26 -12.98
N SER A 90 -1.64 -16.03 -13.39
CA SER A 90 -1.08 -14.94 -12.58
C SER A 90 -2.09 -13.82 -12.32
N ARG A 91 -3.38 -14.04 -12.62
CA ARG A 91 -4.44 -13.16 -12.17
C ARG A 91 -4.58 -13.28 -10.65
N TRP A 92 -4.68 -12.14 -9.98
CA TRP A 92 -5.05 -12.10 -8.57
C TRP A 92 -6.55 -11.85 -8.45
N TYR A 93 -7.12 -12.33 -7.35
CA TYR A 93 -8.51 -12.10 -7.00
C TYR A 93 -8.60 -11.62 -5.55
N ALA A 94 -9.61 -10.82 -5.26
CA ALA A 94 -10.02 -10.49 -3.91
C ALA A 94 -11.54 -10.44 -3.86
N SER A 95 -12.16 -11.09 -2.88
CA SER A 95 -13.61 -11.05 -2.71
C SER A 95 -14.00 -10.39 -1.41
N PHE A 96 -15.20 -9.80 -1.42
CA PHE A 96 -15.86 -9.31 -0.21
C PHE A 96 -17.28 -9.90 -0.14
N THR A 97 -17.69 -10.24 1.07
CA THR A 97 -19.03 -10.74 1.40
C THR A 97 -20.04 -9.60 1.44
N SER A 98 -21.33 -9.94 1.46
CA SER A 98 -22.41 -8.96 1.63
C SER A 98 -22.34 -8.19 2.95
N HIS A 99 -21.68 -8.77 3.96
CA HIS A 99 -21.54 -8.17 5.29
C HIS A 99 -20.27 -7.31 5.44
N THR A 100 -19.46 -7.18 4.39
CA THR A 100 -18.27 -6.32 4.45
C THR A 100 -18.72 -4.84 4.44
N PRO A 101 -18.34 -4.03 5.46
CA PRO A 101 -18.72 -2.62 5.52
C PRO A 101 -18.31 -1.85 4.26
N ILE A 102 -19.25 -1.07 3.69
CA ILE A 102 -19.06 -0.42 2.39
C ILE A 102 -17.84 0.51 2.35
N HIS A 103 -17.54 1.19 3.47
CA HIS A 103 -16.41 2.11 3.56
C HIS A 103 -15.04 1.42 3.43
N LEU A 104 -14.93 0.14 3.84
CA LEU A 104 -13.71 -0.65 3.67
C LEU A 104 -13.52 -1.08 2.22
N ILE A 105 -14.62 -1.39 1.53
CA ILE A 105 -14.62 -1.66 0.09
C ILE A 105 -14.25 -0.38 -0.66
N ALA A 106 -14.84 0.76 -0.32
CA ALA A 106 -14.52 2.07 -0.90
C ALA A 106 -13.04 2.45 -0.72
N ALA A 107 -12.46 2.19 0.44
CA ALA A 107 -11.02 2.39 0.67
C ALA A 107 -10.16 1.48 -0.23
N THR A 108 -10.62 0.25 -0.47
CA THR A 108 -9.94 -0.70 -1.34
C THR A 108 -10.01 -0.27 -2.80
N THR A 109 -11.20 0.11 -3.29
CA THR A 109 -11.39 0.57 -4.67
C THR A 109 -10.68 1.90 -4.92
N ALA A 110 -10.63 2.80 -3.94
CA ALA A 110 -9.81 4.01 -4.02
C ALA A 110 -8.33 3.69 -4.22
N ARG A 111 -7.78 2.72 -3.48
CA ARG A 111 -6.39 2.30 -3.67
C ARG A 111 -6.18 1.53 -4.97
N LEU A 112 -7.19 0.85 -5.50
CA LEU A 112 -7.12 0.15 -6.78
C LEU A 112 -7.10 1.12 -7.96
N ALA A 113 -7.84 2.22 -7.87
CA ALA A 113 -7.88 3.29 -8.87
C ALA A 113 -6.69 4.26 -8.82
N ASP A 114 -5.94 4.28 -7.71
CA ASP A 114 -4.80 5.17 -7.52
C ASP A 114 -3.65 4.83 -8.51
N PRO A 115 -3.27 5.75 -9.43
CA PRO A 115 -2.22 5.52 -10.41
C PRO A 115 -0.80 5.56 -9.81
N THR A 116 -0.65 5.86 -8.51
CA THR A 116 0.65 5.99 -7.85
C THR A 116 1.48 4.70 -7.98
N PRO A 117 2.67 4.76 -8.60
CA PRO A 117 3.52 3.58 -8.76
C PRO A 117 3.90 2.93 -7.43
N VAL A 118 3.97 1.59 -7.42
CA VAL A 118 4.38 0.82 -6.24
C VAL A 118 5.78 0.26 -6.45
N LEU A 119 6.67 0.55 -5.50
CA LEU A 119 8.02 -0.01 -5.48
C LEU A 119 7.97 -1.53 -5.28
N ARG A 120 8.54 -2.27 -6.24
CA ARG A 120 8.66 -3.73 -6.22
C ARG A 120 10.01 -4.15 -6.74
N TYR A 121 10.51 -5.28 -6.26
CA TYR A 121 11.63 -5.93 -6.93
C TYR A 121 11.17 -6.61 -8.21
N VAL A 122 12.05 -6.68 -9.19
CA VAL A 122 11.78 -7.35 -10.47
C VAL A 122 11.28 -8.80 -10.28
N PRO A 123 11.80 -9.62 -9.35
CA PRO A 123 11.28 -10.96 -9.10
C PRO A 123 9.88 -11.00 -8.46
N GLU A 124 9.44 -9.93 -7.79
CA GLU A 124 8.09 -9.84 -7.19
C GLU A 124 7.00 -9.57 -8.23
N VAL A 125 7.37 -9.20 -9.46
CA VAL A 125 6.45 -9.07 -10.58
C VAL A 125 6.52 -10.36 -11.40
N PRO A 126 5.45 -11.18 -11.41
CA PRO A 126 5.42 -12.42 -12.19
C PRO A 126 5.81 -12.13 -13.64
N SER A 127 6.74 -12.92 -14.19
CA SER A 127 7.30 -12.67 -15.53
C SER A 127 6.22 -12.51 -16.61
N ARG A 128 5.11 -13.27 -16.48
CA ARG A 128 3.95 -13.21 -17.39
C ARG A 128 3.18 -11.88 -17.33
N ASN A 129 3.24 -11.16 -16.21
CA ASN A 129 2.57 -9.87 -16.02
C ASN A 129 3.46 -8.68 -16.40
N ARG A 130 4.77 -8.89 -16.65
CA ARG A 130 5.70 -7.78 -16.93
C ARG A 130 5.37 -7.02 -18.20
N GLY A 131 4.89 -7.70 -19.24
CA GLY A 131 4.47 -7.05 -20.49
C GLY A 131 3.18 -6.23 -20.38
N ALA A 132 2.40 -6.45 -19.32
CA ALA A 132 1.18 -5.69 -19.04
C ALA A 132 1.40 -4.57 -18.02
N ALA A 133 2.56 -4.51 -17.36
CA ALA A 133 2.87 -3.52 -16.34
C ALA A 133 3.80 -2.44 -16.90
N HIS A 134 3.53 -1.18 -16.56
CA HIS A 134 4.49 -0.10 -16.79
C HIS A 134 5.58 -0.15 -15.71
N ILE A 135 6.77 -0.63 -16.07
CA ILE A 135 7.90 -0.80 -15.16
C ILE A 135 8.95 0.27 -15.46
N THR A 136 9.13 1.21 -14.53
CA THR A 136 10.23 2.16 -14.56
C THR A 136 11.31 1.68 -13.58
N PRO A 137 12.50 1.29 -14.06
CA PRO A 137 13.61 0.99 -13.17
C PRO A 137 13.91 2.21 -12.31
N VAL A 138 13.90 2.04 -10.99
CA VAL A 138 14.37 3.06 -10.09
C VAL A 138 15.89 2.96 -10.08
N THR A 139 16.57 3.88 -10.75
CA THR A 139 18.01 4.08 -10.55
C THR A 139 18.20 4.44 -9.09
N PRO A 140 18.82 3.59 -8.25
CA PRO A 140 18.86 3.86 -6.83
C PRO A 140 19.79 5.05 -6.57
N PRO A 141 19.32 6.18 -5.99
CA PRO A 141 20.18 6.86 -5.04
C PRO A 141 20.26 6.00 -3.77
N VAL A 142 21.38 6.07 -3.06
CA VAL A 142 21.45 5.57 -1.69
C VAL A 142 20.33 6.26 -0.90
N PRO A 143 19.32 5.55 -0.36
CA PRO A 143 19.23 4.10 -0.10
C PRO A 143 18.31 3.30 -1.05
N THR A 144 18.57 2.00 -1.18
CA THR A 144 17.78 1.05 -1.99
C THR A 144 16.38 0.81 -1.39
N PRO A 145 15.39 0.31 -2.18
CA PRO A 145 14.08 -0.09 -1.65
C PRO A 145 14.14 -1.10 -0.49
N LEU A 146 15.24 -1.87 -0.38
CA LEU A 146 15.49 -2.81 0.71
C LEU A 146 15.74 -2.07 2.00
N ASP A 147 16.56 -1.02 1.92
CA ASP A 147 16.89 -0.14 3.03
C ASP A 147 15.63 0.61 3.50
N VAL A 148 14.76 1.02 2.58
CA VAL A 148 13.46 1.61 2.92
C VAL A 148 12.55 0.60 3.65
N ARG A 149 12.42 -0.63 3.15
CA ARG A 149 11.62 -1.68 3.82
C ARG A 149 12.20 -2.05 5.18
N ARG A 150 13.52 -2.20 5.30
CA ARG A 150 14.22 -2.45 6.57
C ARG A 150 14.02 -1.30 7.55
N ALA A 151 14.11 -0.05 7.09
CA ALA A 151 13.87 1.12 7.93
C ALA A 151 12.40 1.22 8.37
N ALA A 152 11.44 0.93 7.49
CA ALA A 152 10.02 0.89 7.85
C ALA A 152 9.73 -0.24 8.86
N ALA A 153 10.27 -1.44 8.64
CA ALA A 153 10.13 -2.57 9.56
C ALA A 153 10.86 -2.33 10.91
N ALA A 154 11.97 -1.60 10.91
CA ALA A 154 12.65 -1.16 12.13
C ALA A 154 11.80 -0.13 12.90
N ARG A 155 11.24 0.87 12.22
CA ARG A 155 10.33 1.87 12.82
C ARG A 155 9.06 1.24 13.37
N ALA A 156 8.45 0.30 12.64
CA ALA A 156 7.26 -0.41 13.09
C ALA A 156 7.50 -1.25 14.36
N ARG A 157 8.74 -1.73 14.57
CA ARG A 157 9.14 -2.47 15.78
C ARG A 157 9.62 -1.58 16.93
N THR A 158 9.90 -0.31 16.67
CA THR A 158 10.45 0.61 17.68
C THR A 158 9.32 1.34 18.39
N THR A 159 8.81 0.72 19.46
CA THR A 159 7.95 1.37 20.47
C THR A 159 8.80 1.90 21.63
N ILE A 160 10.01 2.41 21.35
CA ILE A 160 10.92 2.89 22.40
C ILE A 160 10.65 4.39 22.57
N PRO A 161 10.20 4.86 23.75
CA PRO A 161 10.04 6.28 24.03
C PRO A 161 11.42 6.93 23.95
N ARG A 162 11.51 8.04 23.20
CA ARG A 162 12.73 8.82 23.00
C ARG A 162 13.24 9.33 24.35
N ALA A 163 14.13 8.59 24.99
CA ALA A 163 14.92 9.11 26.11
C ALA A 163 15.82 10.21 25.53
N VAL A 164 15.58 11.44 25.98
CA VAL A 164 16.43 12.60 25.68
C VAL A 164 17.79 12.33 26.32
N VAL A 165 18.74 11.81 25.55
CA VAL A 165 20.14 11.77 25.97
C VAL A 165 20.67 13.20 25.83
N ARG A 166 20.77 13.89 26.96
CA ARG A 166 21.40 15.21 27.07
C ARG A 166 22.90 15.04 26.80
N ALA A 167 23.39 15.66 25.73
CA ALA A 167 24.79 15.63 25.37
C ALA A 167 25.65 16.30 26.48
N PRO A 168 26.81 15.74 26.86
CA PRO A 168 27.74 16.44 27.72
C PRO A 168 28.40 17.57 26.93
N THR A 169 28.28 18.80 27.43
CA THR A 169 28.99 19.98 26.93
C THR A 169 30.50 19.76 27.05
N ALA A 170 31.19 19.66 25.92
CA ALA A 170 32.64 19.65 25.86
C ALA A 170 33.19 21.02 26.27
N ALA A 171 34.00 21.06 27.32
CA ALA A 171 34.77 22.24 27.70
C ALA A 171 35.98 22.37 26.76
N THR A 172 36.04 23.47 26.01
CA THR A 172 37.21 23.87 25.20
C THR A 172 38.32 24.39 26.12
N ALA A 173 39.45 23.69 26.20
CA ALA A 173 40.70 24.24 26.71
C ALA A 173 41.59 24.61 25.52
N SER A 174 41.66 25.90 25.20
CA SER A 174 42.64 26.47 24.26
C SER A 174 43.98 26.65 24.99
N GLY A 175 45.01 25.91 24.58
CA GLY A 175 46.41 26.16 24.95
C GLY A 175 47.20 26.57 23.70
N PRO A 176 48.04 27.61 23.74
CA PRO A 176 48.75 28.10 22.56
C PRO A 176 49.96 27.20 22.24
N SER A 177 50.11 26.89 20.95
CA SER A 177 51.27 26.18 20.40
C SER A 177 52.44 27.16 20.22
N ALA A 178 53.51 26.97 20.99
CA ALA A 178 54.77 27.68 20.81
C ALA A 178 55.70 26.87 19.90
N ALA A 179 56.03 27.43 18.72
CA ALA A 179 57.00 26.86 17.79
C ALA A 179 58.44 27.09 18.29
N LEU A 180 59.29 26.06 18.23
CA LEU A 180 60.73 26.15 18.48
C LEU A 180 61.53 26.00 17.16
N PRO A 181 62.64 26.74 17.00
CA PRO A 181 63.31 26.91 15.70
C PRO A 181 64.33 25.80 15.37
N VAL A 182 64.55 25.66 14.06
CA VAL A 182 65.54 24.79 13.40
C VAL A 182 66.96 25.16 13.81
N ARG A 183 67.77 24.15 14.17
CA ARG A 183 69.20 24.30 14.46
C ARG A 183 70.03 23.55 13.42
N THR A 184 70.74 24.30 12.58
CA THR A 184 71.63 23.80 11.53
C THR A 184 72.95 23.28 12.10
N PHE A 185 73.38 22.13 11.59
CA PHE A 185 74.68 21.48 11.85
C PHE A 185 75.84 22.30 11.25
N ARG A 186 76.98 22.38 11.96
CA ARG A 186 78.25 22.83 11.38
C ARG A 186 79.37 21.85 11.75
N ARG A 187 80.03 21.31 10.71
CA ARG A 187 81.27 20.53 10.77
C ARG A 187 82.44 21.38 11.29
N ARG A 188 83.31 20.77 12.09
CA ARG A 188 84.76 20.67 11.84
C ARG A 188 85.33 19.49 12.60
#